data_AF-A0A9J6G2H8-F1
#
_entry.id   AF-A0A9J6G2H8-F1
#
_cell.length_a   1.000
_cell.length_b   1.000
_cell.length_c   1.000
_cell.angle_alpha   90.00
_cell.angle_beta   90.00
_cell.angle_gamma   90.00
#
_symmetry.space_group_name_H-M   'P 1'
#
loop_
_entity.id
_entity.type
_entity.pdbx_description
1 polymer ?
#
loop_
_entity_poly.entity_id
_entity_poly.type
_entity_poly.pdbx_seq_one_letter_code
_entity_poly.pdbx_strand_id
1 'polypeptide(L)'
;MERVSLRRSPWEALESFKDRLDGVAQRCEGMLLLLNQVLFFMLCDRWFCPDDRLTGLYSLLFYNILCYLCHYAANVFSLRDYTPYVHVSDQSKIRHLAMSVTKMVLDLTKGVTFVITGVFMLLVFGLEQGLEHFSPSWPYLVLTGAYFVLTERACQERLPPLLGWLQLASLESLEPLWVPVLCRMASSLATLLLVVAVSFWGGQDTRGGAWGLCLLASYFNVYLGLKSMDRHLKVLLQERARLGRFRFATRQELKGLDDVCPVCLQRMTLARVTPCRHMFHGDCLRRSIKDRTTCPMCKQELWC
;
A
#
# COMPACT_ATOMS: atom_id res chain seq x y z
N MET A 1 46.69 24.32 -19.39
CA MET A 1 45.49 23.52 -19.73
C MET A 1 45.68 22.11 -19.16
N GLU A 2 45.48 21.94 -17.86
CA GLU A 2 45.51 20.62 -17.22
C GLU A 2 44.08 20.09 -17.12
N ARG A 3 43.82 18.98 -17.83
CA ARG A 3 42.58 18.21 -17.70
C ARG A 3 42.67 17.40 -16.41
N VAL A 4 41.98 17.85 -15.36
CA VAL A 4 41.67 17.04 -14.18
C VAL A 4 40.74 15.91 -14.64
N SER A 5 41.30 14.72 -14.82
CA SER A 5 40.55 13.49 -15.01
C SER A 5 39.93 13.08 -13.67
N LEU A 6 38.65 13.39 -13.50
CA LEU A 6 37.82 12.87 -12.40
C LEU A 6 37.79 11.34 -12.47
N ARG A 7 38.70 10.70 -11.74
CA ARG A 7 38.72 9.26 -11.50
C ARG A 7 37.51 8.94 -10.62
N ARG A 8 36.38 8.53 -11.23
CA ARG A 8 35.18 8.08 -10.51
C ARG A 8 35.60 7.11 -9.41
N SER A 9 35.21 7.40 -8.18
CA SER A 9 35.58 6.56 -7.05
C SER A 9 34.93 5.17 -7.22
N PRO A 10 35.59 4.08 -6.80
CA PRO A 10 34.99 2.73 -6.84
C PRO A 10 33.63 2.65 -6.13
N TRP A 11 33.43 3.52 -5.14
CA TRP A 11 32.19 3.67 -4.37
C TRP A 11 31.03 4.19 -5.23
N GLU A 12 31.25 5.21 -6.06
CA GLU A 12 30.23 5.71 -7.00
C GLU A 12 29.80 4.66 -8.03
N ALA A 13 30.74 3.81 -8.47
CA ALA A 13 30.43 2.71 -9.40
C ALA A 13 29.58 1.62 -8.71
N LEU A 14 29.86 1.33 -7.43
CA LEU A 14 29.11 0.36 -6.63
C LEU A 14 27.69 0.85 -6.32
N GLU A 15 27.53 2.13 -5.95
CA GLU A 15 26.23 2.77 -5.73
C GLU A 15 25.41 2.78 -7.01
N SER A 16 25.99 3.18 -8.15
CA SER A 16 25.32 3.15 -9.45
C SER A 16 24.88 1.74 -9.85
N PHE A 17 25.65 0.71 -9.48
CA PHE A 17 25.28 -0.68 -9.75
C PHE A 17 24.14 -1.15 -8.84
N LYS A 18 24.18 -0.81 -7.55
CA LYS A 18 23.10 -1.09 -6.59
C LYS A 18 21.78 -0.44 -7.02
N ASP A 19 21.80 0.83 -7.39
CA ASP A 19 20.60 1.55 -7.83
C ASP A 19 19.98 0.93 -9.08
N ARG A 20 20.82 0.42 -10.01
CA ARG A 20 20.33 -0.32 -11.19
C ARG A 20 19.69 -1.64 -10.79
N LEU A 21 20.29 -2.39 -9.86
CA LEU A 21 19.72 -3.64 -9.37
C LEU A 21 18.39 -3.42 -8.67
N ASP A 22 18.31 -2.40 -7.80
CA ASP A 22 17.08 -2.03 -7.09
C ASP A 22 15.99 -1.60 -8.08
N GLY A 23 16.34 -0.83 -9.11
CA GLY A 23 15.42 -0.45 -10.19
C GLY A 23 14.90 -1.64 -11.00
N VAL A 24 15.76 -2.63 -11.30
CA VAL A 24 15.34 -3.87 -11.98
C VAL A 24 14.43 -4.70 -11.08
N ALA A 25 14.78 -4.85 -9.80
CA ALA A 25 13.97 -5.58 -8.83
C ALA A 25 12.57 -4.96 -8.71
N GLN A 26 12.48 -3.63 -8.60
CA GLN A 26 11.21 -2.92 -8.49
C GLN A 26 10.33 -3.06 -9.75
N ARG A 27 10.92 -3.08 -10.95
CA ARG A 27 10.19 -3.38 -12.19
C ARG A 27 9.68 -4.82 -12.22
N CYS A 28 10.52 -5.77 -11.84
CA CYS A 28 10.12 -7.18 -11.76
C CYS A 28 8.96 -7.40 -10.79
N GLU A 29 8.98 -6.73 -9.63
CA GLU A 29 7.86 -6.78 -8.69
C GLU A 29 6.57 -6.18 -9.26
N GLY A 30 6.66 -5.06 -10.01
CA GLY A 30 5.51 -4.47 -10.68
C GLY A 30 4.90 -5.41 -11.72
N MET A 31 5.74 -6.06 -12.54
CA MET A 31 5.29 -7.08 -13.50
C MET A 31 4.65 -8.28 -12.81
N LEU A 32 5.23 -8.76 -11.70
CA LEU A 32 4.67 -9.85 -10.92
C LEU A 32 3.31 -9.49 -10.30
N LEU A 33 3.13 -8.23 -9.88
CA LEU A 33 1.84 -7.75 -9.36
C LEU A 33 0.76 -7.79 -10.45
N LEU A 34 1.06 -7.25 -11.63
CA LEU A 34 0.16 -7.26 -12.78
C LEU A 34 -0.17 -8.69 -13.21
N LEU A 35 0.83 -9.57 -13.26
CA LEU A 35 0.62 -10.99 -13.56
C LEU A 35 -0.34 -11.62 -12.54
N ASN A 36 -0.16 -11.34 -11.25
CA ASN A 36 -1.03 -11.88 -10.20
C ASN A 36 -2.48 -11.39 -10.33
N GLN A 37 -2.69 -10.12 -10.69
CA GLN A 37 -4.00 -9.55 -10.95
C GLN A 37 -4.66 -10.19 -12.18
N VAL A 38 -3.93 -10.27 -13.30
CA VAL A 38 -4.43 -10.90 -14.53
C VAL A 38 -4.82 -12.35 -14.29
N LEU A 39 -3.97 -13.16 -13.64
CA LEU A 39 -4.27 -14.57 -13.37
C LEU A 39 -5.52 -14.74 -12.49
N PHE A 40 -5.71 -13.89 -11.48
CA PHE A 40 -6.89 -13.95 -10.62
C PHE A 40 -8.17 -13.54 -11.37
N PHE A 41 -8.11 -12.49 -12.18
CA PHE A 41 -9.25 -12.00 -12.95
C PHE A 41 -9.65 -13.02 -14.03
N MET A 42 -8.68 -13.64 -14.70
CA MET A 42 -8.94 -14.72 -15.65
C MET A 42 -9.60 -15.95 -14.99
N LEU A 43 -9.27 -16.25 -13.74
CA LEU A 43 -9.98 -17.29 -12.97
C LEU A 43 -11.42 -16.86 -12.64
N CYS A 44 -11.64 -15.59 -12.28
CA CYS A 44 -12.96 -15.05 -12.01
C CYS A 44 -13.83 -15.08 -13.28
N ASP A 45 -13.29 -14.70 -14.43
CA ASP A 45 -14.00 -14.74 -15.72
C ASP A 45 -14.53 -16.15 -16.00
N ARG A 46 -13.67 -17.17 -15.84
CA ARG A 46 -14.08 -18.57 -16.03
C ARG A 46 -15.15 -19.05 -15.06
N TRP A 47 -15.23 -18.47 -13.86
CA TRP A 47 -16.21 -18.86 -12.85
C TRP A 47 -17.54 -18.13 -13.00
N PHE A 48 -17.51 -16.82 -13.25
CA PHE A 48 -18.70 -15.97 -13.26
C PHE A 48 -19.27 -15.69 -14.66
N CYS A 49 -18.43 -15.60 -15.68
CA CYS A 49 -18.80 -15.23 -17.04
C CYS A 49 -18.06 -16.13 -18.07
N PRO A 50 -18.43 -17.42 -18.20
CA PRO A 50 -17.71 -18.37 -19.06
C PRO A 50 -17.77 -18.02 -20.55
N ASP A 51 -18.83 -17.32 -20.98
CA ASP A 51 -19.08 -16.97 -22.39
C ASP A 51 -18.32 -15.71 -22.83
N ASP A 52 -18.12 -14.77 -21.90
CA ASP A 52 -17.47 -13.48 -22.19
C ASP A 52 -15.96 -13.57 -22.04
N ARG A 53 -15.27 -13.56 -23.18
CA ARG A 53 -13.81 -13.56 -23.20
C ARG A 53 -13.31 -12.15 -22.90
N LEU A 54 -12.42 -12.01 -21.91
CA LEU A 54 -11.63 -10.80 -21.58
C LEU A 54 -12.28 -9.77 -20.64
N THR A 55 -13.44 -10.05 -20.05
CA THR A 55 -14.11 -9.18 -19.04
C THR A 55 -13.18 -8.75 -17.92
N GLY A 56 -12.27 -9.63 -17.49
CA GLY A 56 -11.28 -9.37 -16.45
C GLY A 56 -10.24 -8.34 -16.82
N LEU A 57 -9.77 -8.32 -18.08
CA LEU A 57 -8.80 -7.31 -18.52
C LEU A 57 -9.43 -5.92 -18.57
N TYR A 58 -10.68 -5.82 -19.03
CA TYR A 58 -11.43 -4.56 -19.03
C TYR A 58 -11.69 -4.07 -17.60
N SER A 59 -12.11 -4.97 -16.70
CA SER A 59 -12.32 -4.65 -15.28
C SER A 59 -11.03 -4.17 -14.62
N LEU A 60 -9.89 -4.83 -14.91
CA LEU A 60 -8.59 -4.44 -14.40
C LEU A 60 -8.15 -3.06 -14.91
N LEU A 61 -8.35 -2.78 -16.20
CA LEU A 61 -8.05 -1.48 -16.78
C LEU A 61 -8.91 -0.38 -16.14
N PHE A 62 -10.20 -0.64 -15.97
CA PHE A 62 -11.13 0.26 -15.30
C PHE A 62 -10.70 0.55 -13.85
N TYR A 63 -10.34 -0.47 -13.08
CA TYR A 63 -9.86 -0.28 -11.70
C TYR A 63 -8.54 0.48 -11.63
N ASN A 64 -7.61 0.26 -12.55
CA ASN A 64 -6.37 1.04 -12.62
C ASN A 64 -6.64 2.52 -12.90
N ILE A 65 -7.53 2.82 -13.86
CA ILE A 65 -7.96 4.20 -14.15
C ILE A 65 -8.60 4.80 -12.91
N LEU A 66 -9.55 4.10 -12.27
CA LEU A 66 -10.23 4.59 -11.07
C LEU A 66 -9.27 4.84 -9.90
N CYS A 67 -8.34 3.92 -9.65
CA CYS A 67 -7.32 4.06 -8.61
C CYS A 67 -6.43 5.27 -8.86
N TYR A 68 -5.98 5.45 -10.10
CA TYR A 68 -5.20 6.61 -10.51
C TYR A 68 -5.99 7.91 -10.33
N LEU A 69 -7.27 7.92 -10.70
CA LEU A 69 -8.17 9.06 -10.48
C LEU A 69 -8.28 9.41 -8.98
N CYS A 70 -8.51 8.41 -8.12
CA CYS A 70 -8.60 8.57 -6.68
C CYS A 70 -7.29 9.08 -6.06
N HIS A 71 -6.14 8.52 -6.47
CA HIS A 71 -4.83 8.94 -5.99
C HIS A 71 -4.55 10.39 -6.35
N TYR A 72 -4.79 10.78 -7.61
CA TYR A 72 -4.62 12.14 -8.07
C TYR A 72 -5.56 13.11 -7.34
N ALA A 73 -6.85 12.77 -7.21
CA ALA A 73 -7.80 13.59 -6.46
C ALA A 73 -7.33 13.80 -5.01
N ALA A 74 -6.88 12.75 -4.32
CA ALA A 74 -6.36 12.86 -2.97
C ALA A 74 -5.11 13.75 -2.88
N ASN A 75 -4.21 13.71 -3.87
CA ASN A 75 -3.05 14.60 -3.92
C ASN A 75 -3.46 16.06 -4.15
N VAL A 76 -4.44 16.31 -5.02
CA VAL A 76 -4.99 17.66 -5.25
C VAL A 76 -5.66 18.21 -3.99
N PHE A 77 -6.42 17.40 -3.26
CA PHE A 77 -7.02 17.81 -1.99
C PHE A 77 -5.94 18.12 -0.93
N SER A 78 -4.88 17.30 -0.85
CA SER A 78 -3.77 17.55 0.08
C SER A 78 -3.01 18.85 -0.21
N LEU A 79 -2.95 19.30 -1.47
CA LEU A 79 -2.31 20.57 -1.83
C LEU A 79 -3.13 21.79 -1.38
N ARG A 80 -4.45 21.64 -1.19
CA ARG A 80 -5.34 22.71 -0.74
C ARG A 80 -5.11 23.10 0.73
N ASP A 81 -4.53 22.19 1.52
CA ASP A 81 -4.18 22.41 2.93
C ASP A 81 -2.81 23.09 3.11
N TYR A 82 -2.07 23.36 2.02
CA TYR A 82 -0.85 24.16 2.11
C TYR A 82 -1.24 25.62 2.34
N THR A 83 -0.99 26.12 3.54
CA THR A 83 -1.27 27.51 3.91
C THR A 83 -0.63 28.46 2.89
N PRO A 84 -1.40 29.39 2.27
CA PRO A 84 -0.90 30.28 1.23
C PRO A 84 0.02 31.40 1.77
N TYR A 85 0.57 31.24 2.97
CA TYR A 85 1.35 32.24 3.67
C TYR A 85 2.83 31.89 3.63
N VAL A 86 3.54 32.42 2.64
CA VAL A 86 5.01 32.44 2.63
C VAL A 86 5.45 33.76 3.28
N HIS A 87 5.93 33.71 4.52
CA HIS A 87 6.60 34.86 5.15
C HIS A 87 8.02 34.96 4.59
N VAL A 88 8.28 35.95 3.72
CA VAL A 88 9.61 36.12 3.09
C VAL A 88 10.55 37.00 3.93
N SER A 89 10.04 37.87 4.81
CA SER A 89 10.79 38.45 5.95
C SER A 89 9.85 39.28 6.82
N ASP A 90 10.20 39.51 8.09
CA ASP A 90 9.44 40.32 9.05
C ASP A 90 9.25 41.80 8.65
N GLN A 91 9.82 42.26 7.53
CA GLN A 91 9.83 43.69 7.17
C GLN A 91 9.23 44.06 5.80
N SER A 92 8.69 43.11 5.02
CA SER A 92 8.11 43.46 3.70
C SER A 92 6.58 43.39 3.65
N LYS A 93 5.93 44.54 3.37
CA LYS A 93 4.47 44.69 3.21
C LYS A 93 3.99 44.44 1.76
N ILE A 94 4.61 43.54 1.00
CA ILE A 94 4.19 43.27 -0.38
C ILE A 94 3.51 41.90 -0.45
N ARG A 95 2.18 41.93 -0.51
CA ARG A 95 1.30 40.76 -0.65
C ARG A 95 1.36 40.26 -2.09
N HIS A 96 2.07 39.17 -2.36
CA HIS A 96 2.04 38.51 -3.67
C HIS A 96 0.82 37.57 -3.80
N LEU A 97 -0.40 38.11 -3.63
CA LEU A 97 -1.66 37.35 -3.73
C LEU A 97 -1.87 36.73 -5.12
N ALA A 98 -1.41 37.40 -6.19
CA ALA A 98 -1.64 36.97 -7.56
C ALA A 98 -0.93 35.65 -7.91
N MET A 99 0.30 35.42 -7.44
CA MET A 99 1.04 34.19 -7.76
C MET A 99 0.43 32.96 -7.08
N SER A 100 -0.13 33.12 -5.87
CA SER A 100 -0.86 32.05 -5.16
C SER A 100 -2.20 31.73 -5.81
N VAL A 101 -2.95 32.74 -6.25
CA VAL A 101 -4.24 32.55 -6.95
C VAL A 101 -4.02 31.88 -8.31
N THR A 102 -3.05 32.33 -9.12
CA THR A 102 -2.76 31.72 -10.42
C THR A 102 -2.29 30.28 -10.28
N LYS A 103 -1.47 29.96 -9.28
CA LYS A 103 -1.07 28.58 -8.99
C LYS A 103 -2.28 27.71 -8.60
N MET A 104 -3.15 28.22 -7.73
CA MET A 104 -4.38 27.52 -7.35
C MET A 104 -5.31 27.28 -8.54
N VAL A 105 -5.46 28.26 -9.44
CA VAL A 105 -6.26 28.13 -10.66
C VAL A 105 -5.65 27.12 -11.62
N LEU A 106 -4.32 27.11 -11.79
CA LEU A 106 -3.63 26.12 -12.64
C LEU A 106 -3.79 24.70 -12.09
N ASP A 107 -3.67 24.51 -10.76
CA ASP A 107 -3.84 23.20 -10.14
C ASP A 107 -5.30 22.73 -10.18
N LEU A 108 -6.28 23.64 -10.03
CA LEU A 108 -7.69 23.33 -10.23
C LEU A 108 -8.00 22.98 -11.70
N THR A 109 -7.41 23.71 -12.65
CA THR A 109 -7.60 23.45 -14.08
C THR A 109 -7.05 22.09 -14.47
N LYS A 110 -5.85 21.73 -13.98
CA LYS A 110 -5.31 20.36 -14.13
C LYS A 110 -6.24 19.32 -13.50
N GLY A 111 -6.81 19.64 -12.34
CA GLY A 111 -7.82 18.82 -11.66
C GLY A 111 -9.01 18.51 -12.55
N VAL A 112 -9.61 19.55 -13.11
CA VAL A 112 -10.80 19.47 -13.95
C VAL A 112 -10.52 18.79 -15.28
N THR A 113 -9.44 19.16 -15.99
CA THR A 113 -9.09 18.51 -17.27
C THR A 113 -8.82 17.02 -17.09
N PHE A 114 -8.23 16.64 -15.96
CA PHE A 114 -8.00 15.25 -15.62
C PHE A 114 -9.28 14.46 -15.35
N VAL A 115 -10.22 15.01 -14.57
CA VAL A 115 -11.54 14.39 -14.37
C VAL A 115 -12.28 14.25 -15.69
N ILE A 116 -12.26 15.29 -16.54
CA ILE A 116 -12.88 15.25 -17.87
C ILE A 116 -12.22 14.15 -18.73
N THR A 117 -10.89 14.03 -18.69
CA THR A 117 -10.16 12.99 -19.45
C THR A 117 -10.49 11.59 -18.92
N GLY A 118 -10.63 11.43 -17.60
CA GLY A 118 -11.06 10.17 -16.98
C GLY A 118 -12.47 9.79 -17.41
N VAL A 119 -13.43 10.70 -17.30
CA VAL A 119 -14.82 10.49 -17.75
C VAL A 119 -14.86 10.20 -19.26
N PHE A 120 -14.09 10.92 -20.06
CA PHE A 120 -14.00 10.67 -21.51
C PHE A 120 -13.40 9.31 -21.82
N MET A 121 -12.32 8.90 -21.16
CA MET A 121 -11.76 7.56 -21.31
C MET A 121 -12.77 6.49 -20.92
N LEU A 122 -13.46 6.66 -19.79
CA LEU A 122 -14.52 5.75 -19.36
C LEU A 122 -15.69 5.69 -20.35
N LEU A 123 -16.07 6.83 -20.94
CA LEU A 123 -17.09 6.91 -21.98
C LEU A 123 -16.61 6.26 -23.28
N VAL A 124 -15.36 6.45 -23.70
CA VAL A 124 -14.77 5.80 -24.88
C VAL A 124 -14.74 4.29 -24.68
N PHE A 125 -14.33 3.81 -23.50
CA PHE A 125 -14.45 2.38 -23.16
C PHE A 125 -15.90 1.91 -23.22
N GLY A 126 -16.84 2.71 -22.66
CA GLY A 126 -18.29 2.48 -22.69
C GLY A 126 -18.91 2.47 -24.10
N LEU A 127 -18.33 3.19 -25.05
CA LEU A 127 -18.83 3.39 -26.42
C LEU A 127 -18.17 2.45 -27.44
N GLU A 128 -16.97 1.93 -27.16
CA GLU A 128 -16.37 0.90 -28.00
C GLU A 128 -17.17 -0.42 -27.90
N GLN A 129 -17.35 -1.11 -29.04
CA GLN A 129 -18.09 -2.38 -29.21
C GLN A 129 -17.64 -3.52 -28.28
N GLY A 130 -16.55 -3.35 -27.51
CA GLY A 130 -16.10 -4.30 -26.49
C GLY A 130 -17.04 -4.44 -25.29
N LEU A 131 -17.97 -3.50 -25.08
CA LEU A 131 -18.94 -3.55 -23.98
C LEU A 131 -20.31 -4.12 -24.35
N GLU A 132 -20.55 -4.55 -25.61
CA GLU A 132 -21.85 -5.12 -26.00
C GLU A 132 -22.23 -6.39 -25.20
N HIS A 133 -21.24 -7.06 -24.60
CA HIS A 133 -21.44 -8.24 -23.74
C HIS A 133 -20.91 -8.03 -22.30
N PHE A 134 -20.55 -6.81 -21.90
CA PHE A 134 -20.00 -6.55 -20.56
C PHE A 134 -21.12 -6.42 -19.52
N SER A 135 -21.52 -7.54 -18.93
CA SER A 135 -22.51 -7.59 -17.84
C SER A 135 -21.96 -8.31 -16.60
N PRO A 136 -20.93 -7.75 -15.94
CA PRO A 136 -20.35 -8.39 -14.77
C PRO A 136 -21.38 -8.50 -13.65
N SER A 137 -21.49 -9.69 -13.08
CA SER A 137 -22.35 -9.91 -11.92
C SER A 137 -21.84 -9.11 -10.71
N TRP A 138 -22.73 -8.67 -9.82
CA TRP A 138 -22.35 -8.03 -8.56
C TRP A 138 -21.29 -8.80 -7.75
N PRO A 139 -21.40 -10.13 -7.53
CA PRO A 139 -20.36 -10.87 -6.80
C PRO A 139 -19.01 -10.86 -7.51
N TYR A 140 -18.99 -10.86 -8.85
CA TYR A 140 -17.76 -10.69 -9.62
C TYR A 140 -17.10 -9.34 -9.31
N LEU A 141 -17.84 -8.23 -9.39
CA LEU A 141 -17.31 -6.88 -9.14
C LEU A 141 -16.79 -6.71 -7.71
N VAL A 142 -17.51 -7.26 -6.73
CA VAL A 142 -17.08 -7.19 -5.32
C VAL A 142 -15.80 -8.00 -5.10
N LEU A 143 -15.72 -9.22 -5.66
CA LEU A 143 -14.56 -10.08 -5.49
C LEU A 143 -13.31 -9.53 -6.20
N THR A 144 -13.43 -9.15 -7.47
CA THR A 144 -12.31 -8.61 -8.26
C THR A 144 -11.90 -7.23 -7.76
N GLY A 145 -12.84 -6.38 -7.37
CA GLY A 145 -12.56 -5.09 -6.73
C GLY A 145 -11.85 -5.22 -5.39
N ALA A 146 -12.30 -6.14 -4.52
CA ALA A 146 -11.62 -6.40 -3.25
C ALA A 146 -10.20 -6.94 -3.46
N TYR A 147 -10.01 -7.87 -4.40
CA TYR A 147 -8.68 -8.39 -4.75
C TYR A 147 -7.77 -7.30 -5.32
N PHE A 148 -8.30 -6.41 -6.16
CA PHE A 148 -7.57 -5.27 -6.69
C PHE A 148 -7.09 -4.35 -5.55
N VAL A 149 -7.96 -3.96 -4.62
CA VAL A 149 -7.58 -3.12 -3.46
C VAL A 149 -6.53 -3.79 -2.58
N LEU A 150 -6.60 -5.11 -2.40
CA LEU A 150 -5.62 -5.86 -1.62
C LEU A 150 -4.25 -5.96 -2.31
N THR A 151 -4.21 -5.96 -3.64
CA THR A 151 -2.96 -6.12 -4.41
C THR A 151 -2.32 -4.78 -4.80
N GLU A 152 -3.12 -3.75 -5.03
CA GLU A 152 -2.66 -2.47 -5.56
C GLU A 152 -1.82 -1.66 -4.56
N ARG A 153 -0.65 -1.18 -4.98
CA ARG A 153 0.32 -0.51 -4.09
C ARG A 153 -0.24 0.80 -3.53
N ALA A 154 -0.88 1.60 -4.38
CA ALA A 154 -1.49 2.86 -3.97
C ALA A 154 -2.56 2.66 -2.89
N CYS A 155 -3.32 1.55 -2.95
CA CYS A 155 -4.30 1.18 -1.93
C CYS A 155 -3.63 0.69 -0.65
N GLN A 156 -2.58 -0.13 -0.76
CA GLN A 156 -1.84 -0.64 0.40
C GLN A 156 -1.20 0.47 1.23
N GLU A 157 -0.73 1.56 0.62
CA GLU A 157 -0.17 2.71 1.36
C GLU A 157 -1.21 3.47 2.19
N ARG A 158 -2.48 3.43 1.78
CA ARG A 158 -3.60 4.06 2.52
C ARG A 158 -4.17 3.16 3.61
N LEU A 159 -3.84 1.87 3.61
CA LEU A 159 -4.39 0.90 4.55
C LEU A 159 -3.92 1.09 6.01
N PRO A 160 -2.64 1.36 6.32
CA PRO A 160 -2.18 1.55 7.70
C PRO A 160 -2.94 2.60 8.51
N PRO A 161 -3.17 3.85 8.01
CA PRO A 161 -3.94 4.83 8.77
C PRO A 161 -5.42 4.42 8.93
N LEU A 162 -6.00 3.73 7.94
CA LEU A 162 -7.35 3.17 8.05
C LEU A 162 -7.43 2.09 9.13
N LEU A 163 -6.46 1.18 9.21
CA LEU A 163 -6.37 0.18 10.28
C LEU A 163 -6.13 0.82 11.64
N GLY A 164 -5.33 1.88 11.70
CA GLY A 164 -5.09 2.65 12.93
C GLY A 164 -6.36 3.29 13.49
N TRP A 165 -7.30 3.70 12.62
CA TRP A 165 -8.60 4.22 13.03
C TRP A 165 -9.48 3.16 13.73
N LEU A 166 -9.35 1.87 13.35
CA LEU A 166 -10.05 0.78 14.02
C LEU A 166 -9.49 0.47 15.43
N GLN A 167 -8.32 0.99 15.79
CA GLN A 167 -7.66 0.80 17.09
C GLN A 167 -7.63 -0.66 17.57
N LEU A 168 -7.35 -1.60 16.66
CA LEU A 168 -7.34 -3.03 16.97
C LEU A 168 -6.22 -3.39 17.95
N ALA A 169 -6.60 -3.99 19.08
CA ALA A 169 -5.64 -4.36 20.12
C ALA A 169 -4.63 -5.44 19.68
N SER A 170 -4.99 -6.26 18.69
CA SER A 170 -4.13 -7.34 18.19
C SER A 170 -2.93 -6.85 17.37
N LEU A 171 -2.98 -5.63 16.81
CA LEU A 171 -1.95 -5.11 15.91
C LEU A 171 -0.81 -4.42 16.66
N GLU A 172 -0.94 -4.16 17.96
CA GLU A 172 0.09 -3.54 18.81
C GLU A 172 0.64 -2.20 18.26
N SER A 173 -0.17 -1.47 17.48
CA SER A 173 0.22 -0.29 16.69
C SER A 173 1.31 -0.54 15.65
N LEU A 174 1.48 -1.80 15.19
CA LEU A 174 2.41 -2.23 14.15
C LEU A 174 1.74 -2.36 12.78
N GLU A 175 0.68 -1.58 12.51
CA GLU A 175 -0.09 -1.63 11.26
C GLU A 175 0.79 -1.58 10.01
N PRO A 176 1.84 -0.74 9.92
CA PRO A 176 2.69 -0.68 8.73
C PRO A 176 3.43 -1.97 8.41
N LEU A 177 3.72 -2.81 9.41
CA LEU A 177 4.34 -4.13 9.18
C LEU A 177 3.33 -5.24 8.92
N TRP A 178 2.14 -5.13 9.52
CA TRP A 178 1.08 -6.12 9.33
C TRP A 178 0.42 -6.01 7.96
N VAL A 179 0.18 -4.80 7.46
CA VAL A 179 -0.50 -4.57 6.17
C VAL A 179 0.05 -5.41 5.01
N PRO A 180 1.37 -5.37 4.68
CA PRO A 180 1.88 -6.16 3.56
C PRO A 180 1.71 -7.67 3.76
N VAL A 181 1.80 -8.16 5.01
CA VAL A 181 1.58 -9.58 5.34
C VAL A 181 0.11 -9.94 5.16
N LEU A 182 -0.81 -9.18 5.76
CA LEU A 182 -2.25 -9.42 5.69
C LEU A 182 -2.77 -9.36 4.26
N CYS A 183 -2.35 -8.35 3.48
CA CYS A 183 -2.76 -8.22 2.08
C CYS A 183 -2.31 -9.42 1.24
N ARG A 184 -1.04 -9.85 1.40
CA ARG A 184 -0.52 -11.03 0.69
C ARG A 184 -1.24 -12.31 1.11
N MET A 185 -1.41 -12.54 2.42
CA MET A 185 -2.18 -13.68 2.94
C MET A 185 -3.60 -13.71 2.39
N ALA A 186 -4.31 -12.60 2.44
CA ALA A 186 -5.68 -12.48 1.97
C ALA A 186 -5.78 -12.72 0.45
N SER A 187 -4.88 -12.14 -0.36
CA SER A 187 -4.86 -12.34 -1.81
C SER A 187 -4.55 -13.80 -2.20
N SER A 188 -3.58 -14.45 -1.53
CA SER A 188 -3.23 -15.84 -1.78
C SER A 188 -4.35 -16.79 -1.35
N LEU A 189 -5.01 -16.51 -0.21
CA LEU A 189 -6.18 -17.27 0.24
C LEU A 189 -7.35 -17.13 -0.73
N ALA A 190 -7.68 -15.91 -1.17
CA ALA A 190 -8.74 -15.66 -2.15
C ALA A 190 -8.49 -16.42 -3.45
N THR A 191 -7.24 -16.41 -3.95
CA THR A 191 -6.89 -17.18 -5.16
C THR A 191 -7.02 -18.68 -4.92
N LEU A 192 -6.53 -19.19 -3.78
CA LEU A 192 -6.62 -20.61 -3.45
C LEU A 192 -8.08 -21.08 -3.38
N LEU A 193 -8.96 -20.32 -2.72
CA LEU A 193 -10.39 -20.62 -2.64
C LEU A 193 -11.03 -20.67 -4.03
N LEU A 194 -10.68 -19.75 -4.92
CA LEU A 194 -11.21 -19.73 -6.28
C LEU A 194 -10.67 -20.88 -7.15
N VAL A 195 -9.38 -21.22 -7.02
CA VAL A 195 -8.79 -22.38 -7.71
C VAL A 195 -9.49 -23.67 -7.25
N VAL A 196 -9.72 -23.83 -5.95
CA VAL A 196 -10.47 -24.97 -5.40
C VAL A 196 -11.90 -24.96 -5.93
N ALA A 197 -12.58 -23.81 -5.92
CA ALA A 197 -13.94 -23.66 -6.45
C ALA A 197 -14.03 -24.12 -7.91
N VAL A 198 -13.19 -23.58 -8.79
CA VAL A 198 -13.13 -23.92 -10.22
C VAL A 198 -12.78 -25.39 -10.45
N SER A 199 -11.87 -25.97 -9.64
CA SER A 199 -11.44 -27.36 -9.83
C SER A 199 -12.52 -28.37 -9.47
N PHE A 200 -13.22 -28.16 -8.35
CA PHE A 200 -14.21 -29.11 -7.85
C PHE A 200 -15.61 -28.89 -8.41
N TRP A 201 -16.05 -27.62 -8.51
CA TRP A 201 -17.41 -27.26 -8.91
C TRP A 201 -17.48 -26.65 -10.32
N GLY A 202 -16.35 -26.47 -11.00
CA GLY A 202 -16.36 -26.05 -12.41
C GLY A 202 -17.06 -27.08 -13.29
N GLY A 203 -17.94 -26.60 -14.16
CA GLY A 203 -18.66 -27.41 -15.14
C GLY A 203 -17.72 -28.15 -16.10
N GLN A 204 -18.26 -29.12 -16.82
CA GLN A 204 -17.49 -29.94 -17.76
C GLN A 204 -16.84 -29.10 -18.89
N ASP A 205 -17.48 -28.01 -19.29
CA ASP A 205 -17.00 -27.07 -20.32
C ASP A 205 -15.81 -26.20 -19.85
N THR A 206 -15.76 -25.90 -18.54
CA THR A 206 -14.68 -25.10 -17.95
C THR A 206 -13.39 -25.88 -17.75
N ARG A 207 -13.44 -27.23 -17.70
CA ARG A 207 -12.29 -28.09 -17.35
C ARG A 207 -11.23 -28.23 -18.45
N GLY A 208 -11.57 -28.10 -19.74
CA GLY A 208 -10.64 -28.41 -20.85
C GLY A 208 -9.37 -27.55 -20.92
N GLY A 209 -9.41 -26.33 -20.37
CA GLY A 209 -8.25 -25.42 -20.30
C GLY A 209 -8.04 -24.72 -18.96
N ALA A 210 -8.93 -24.94 -17.97
CA ALA A 210 -8.79 -24.31 -16.66
C ALA A 210 -7.64 -24.88 -15.82
N TRP A 211 -7.26 -26.15 -16.00
CA TRP A 211 -6.19 -26.77 -15.21
C TRP A 211 -4.84 -26.03 -15.36
N GLY A 212 -4.48 -25.65 -16.58
CA GLY A 212 -3.26 -24.87 -16.81
C GLY A 212 -3.30 -23.52 -16.10
N LEU A 213 -4.44 -22.82 -16.18
CA LEU A 213 -4.64 -21.55 -15.48
C LEU A 213 -4.62 -21.70 -13.96
N CYS A 214 -5.28 -22.73 -13.42
CA CYS A 214 -5.27 -23.07 -11.99
C CYS A 214 -3.85 -23.37 -11.49
N LEU A 215 -3.06 -24.13 -12.24
CA LEU A 215 -1.67 -24.43 -11.91
C LEU A 215 -0.80 -23.16 -11.92
N LEU A 216 -0.93 -22.32 -12.95
CA LEU A 216 -0.22 -21.05 -13.04
C LEU A 216 -0.61 -20.11 -11.89
N ALA A 217 -1.89 -19.94 -11.61
CA ALA A 217 -2.37 -19.11 -10.51
C ALA A 217 -1.95 -19.67 -9.14
N SER A 218 -2.00 -20.98 -8.94
CA SER A 218 -1.49 -21.62 -7.72
C SER A 218 0.01 -21.39 -7.55
N TYR A 219 0.78 -21.44 -8.63
CA TYR A 219 2.22 -21.19 -8.57
C TYR A 219 2.55 -19.71 -8.30
N PHE A 220 2.01 -18.78 -9.09
CA PHE A 220 2.32 -17.35 -8.99
C PHE A 220 1.62 -16.65 -7.82
N ASN A 221 0.30 -16.81 -7.67
CA ASN A 221 -0.48 -16.07 -6.68
C ASN A 221 -0.41 -16.71 -5.29
N VAL A 222 -0.30 -18.03 -5.21
CA VAL A 222 -0.25 -18.75 -3.92
C VAL A 222 1.20 -19.05 -3.52
N TYR A 223 1.93 -19.90 -4.26
CA TYR A 223 3.27 -20.31 -3.84
C TYR A 223 4.28 -19.15 -3.82
N LEU A 224 4.44 -18.43 -4.94
CA LEU A 224 5.35 -17.27 -4.99
C LEU A 224 4.86 -16.12 -4.11
N GLY A 225 3.54 -15.91 -4.01
CA GLY A 225 2.94 -14.94 -3.09
C GLY A 225 3.31 -15.19 -1.62
N LEU A 226 3.13 -16.42 -1.13
CA LEU A 226 3.48 -16.82 0.23
C LEU A 226 5.00 -16.81 0.45
N LYS A 227 5.78 -17.24 -0.54
CA LYS A 227 7.26 -17.18 -0.47
C LYS A 227 7.77 -15.74 -0.43
N SER A 228 7.14 -14.82 -1.16
CA SER A 228 7.44 -13.39 -1.11
C SER A 228 7.11 -12.79 0.26
N MET A 229 5.97 -13.20 0.84
CA MET A 229 5.52 -12.76 2.17
C MET A 229 6.49 -13.15 3.31
N ASP A 230 7.18 -14.29 3.20
CA ASP A 230 8.11 -14.79 4.23
C ASP A 230 9.13 -13.73 4.70
N ARG A 231 9.61 -12.87 3.78
CA ARG A 231 10.52 -11.75 4.14
C ARG A 231 9.84 -10.75 5.07
N HIS A 232 8.63 -10.31 4.74
CA HIS A 232 7.86 -9.36 5.55
C HIS A 232 7.45 -9.98 6.89
N LEU A 233 7.06 -11.26 6.88
CA LEU A 233 6.71 -11.99 8.09
C LEU A 233 7.90 -12.14 9.04
N LYS A 234 9.09 -12.48 8.52
CA LYS A 234 10.32 -12.56 9.32
C LYS A 234 10.65 -11.23 9.99
N VAL A 235 10.57 -10.12 9.25
CA VAL A 235 10.80 -8.77 9.81
C VAL A 235 9.76 -8.45 10.88
N LEU A 236 8.48 -8.72 10.63
CA LEU A 236 7.41 -8.52 11.61
C LEU A 236 7.64 -9.33 12.89
N LEU A 237 7.95 -10.63 12.76
CA LEU A 237 8.20 -11.51 13.91
C LEU A 237 9.44 -11.09 14.70
N GLN A 238 10.52 -10.68 14.01
CA GLN A 238 11.74 -10.20 14.64
C GLN A 238 11.49 -8.92 15.44
N GLU A 239 10.80 -7.95 14.87
CA GLU A 239 10.48 -6.69 15.54
C GLU A 239 9.48 -6.91 16.69
N ARG A 240 8.51 -7.82 16.53
CA ARG A 240 7.61 -8.21 17.61
C ARG A 240 8.34 -8.93 18.74
N ALA A 241 9.31 -9.79 18.43
CA ALA A 241 10.13 -10.47 19.44
C ALA A 241 11.00 -9.47 20.23
N ARG A 242 11.56 -8.45 19.56
CA ARG A 242 12.28 -7.35 20.22
C ARG A 242 11.39 -6.57 21.18
N LEU A 243 10.18 -6.21 20.73
CA LEU A 243 9.20 -5.51 21.57
C LEU A 243 8.62 -6.40 22.68
N GLY A 244 8.59 -7.72 22.46
CA GLY A 244 8.07 -8.72 23.40
C GLY A 244 8.77 -8.72 24.76
N ARG A 245 9.98 -8.15 24.85
CA ARG A 245 10.73 -7.96 26.10
C ARG A 245 10.11 -6.89 27.00
N PHE A 246 9.32 -5.97 26.45
CA PHE A 246 8.67 -4.91 27.20
C PHE A 246 7.25 -5.35 27.59
N ARG A 247 6.88 -5.15 28.86
CA ARG A 247 5.54 -5.45 29.35
C ARG A 247 4.49 -4.56 28.68
N PHE A 248 3.27 -5.06 28.48
CA PHE A 248 2.13 -4.21 28.11
C PHE A 248 1.62 -3.40 29.31
N ALA A 249 1.29 -2.14 29.08
CA ALA A 249 0.63 -1.31 30.08
C ALA A 249 -0.78 -1.83 30.36
N THR A 250 -1.17 -1.86 31.63
CA THR A 250 -2.56 -2.16 32.01
C THR A 250 -3.47 -0.98 31.66
N ARG A 251 -4.77 -1.23 31.50
CA ARG A 251 -5.74 -0.15 31.22
C ARG A 251 -5.81 0.91 32.33
N GLN A 252 -5.47 0.54 33.57
CA GLN A 252 -5.41 1.48 34.70
C GLN A 252 -4.18 2.38 34.62
N GLU A 253 -3.02 1.80 34.32
CA GLU A 253 -1.76 2.53 34.10
C GLU A 253 -1.86 3.53 32.94
N LEU A 254 -2.55 3.16 31.86
CA LEU A 254 -2.74 4.03 30.69
C LEU A 254 -3.54 5.30 31.06
N LYS A 255 -4.69 5.10 31.73
CA LYS A 255 -5.56 6.19 32.17
C LYS A 255 -4.87 7.15 33.15
N GLY A 256 -3.92 6.66 33.94
CA GLY A 256 -3.16 7.48 34.90
C GLY A 256 -2.14 8.43 34.28
N LEU A 257 -1.76 8.22 33.02
CA LEU A 257 -0.75 8.99 32.28
C LEU A 257 -1.33 9.76 31.08
N ASP A 258 -2.65 10.04 31.12
CA ASP A 258 -3.40 10.81 30.11
C ASP A 258 -3.44 10.19 28.69
N ASP A 259 -3.10 8.90 28.56
CA ASP A 259 -3.12 8.14 27.30
C ASP A 259 -2.33 8.78 26.13
N VAL A 260 -1.45 9.77 26.28
CA VAL A 260 -0.74 10.41 25.14
C VAL A 260 0.68 9.87 24.97
N CYS A 261 1.01 9.41 23.77
CA CYS A 261 2.35 8.95 23.45
C CYS A 261 3.32 10.14 23.36
N PRO A 262 4.43 10.18 24.12
CA PRO A 262 5.36 11.30 24.13
C PRO A 262 6.19 11.42 22.84
N VAL A 263 6.17 10.41 21.95
CA VAL A 263 6.93 10.42 20.69
C VAL A 263 6.10 10.96 19.53
N CYS A 264 4.85 10.51 19.37
CA CYS A 264 3.99 10.92 18.26
C CYS A 264 2.87 11.89 18.67
N LEU A 265 2.72 12.16 19.98
CA LEU A 265 1.69 13.04 20.55
C LEU A 265 0.25 12.60 20.21
N GLN A 266 0.06 11.32 19.91
CA GLN A 266 -1.26 10.72 19.63
C GLN A 266 -1.72 9.87 20.81
N ARG A 267 -3.05 9.69 20.92
CA ARG A 267 -3.66 8.86 21.96
C ARG A 267 -3.24 7.39 21.82
N MET A 268 -2.99 6.74 22.94
CA MET A 268 -2.58 5.35 23.10
C MET A 268 -3.76 4.54 23.62
N THR A 269 -4.16 3.50 22.87
CA THR A 269 -5.04 2.44 23.37
C THR A 269 -4.26 1.25 23.91
N LEU A 270 -3.04 1.06 23.39
CA LEU A 270 -2.06 0.09 23.82
C LEU A 270 -0.69 0.75 23.90
N ALA A 271 0.03 0.45 24.98
CA ALA A 271 1.40 0.91 25.15
C ALA A 271 2.31 -0.22 25.67
N ARG A 272 3.58 -0.11 25.29
CA ARG A 272 4.69 -0.90 25.87
C ARG A 272 5.33 -0.08 26.98
N VAL A 273 5.58 -0.72 28.12
CA VAL A 273 6.24 -0.13 29.29
C VAL A 273 7.71 -0.51 29.29
N THR A 274 8.58 0.50 29.30
CA THR A 274 10.03 0.31 29.43
C THR A 274 10.43 -0.03 30.87
N PRO A 275 11.63 -0.58 31.13
CA PRO A 275 12.13 -0.81 32.49
C PRO A 275 12.16 0.46 33.35
N CYS A 276 12.38 1.62 32.74
CA CYS A 276 12.29 2.94 33.37
C CYS A 276 10.86 3.47 33.56
N ARG A 277 9.83 2.63 33.35
CA ARG A 277 8.39 2.92 33.52
C ARG A 277 7.78 3.95 32.57
N HIS A 278 8.44 4.26 31.47
CA HIS A 278 7.87 5.12 30.42
C HIS A 278 7.04 4.30 29.42
N MET A 279 5.99 4.92 28.88
CA MET A 279 5.00 4.27 28.02
C MET A 279 5.00 4.87 26.62
N PHE A 280 4.94 4.00 25.60
CA PHE A 280 4.95 4.39 24.19
C PHE A 280 4.09 3.43 23.36
N HIS A 281 3.58 3.86 22.20
CA HIS A 281 3.07 2.93 21.18
C HIS A 281 4.17 1.93 20.79
N GLY A 282 3.77 0.69 20.42
CA GLY A 282 4.72 -0.34 19.98
C GLY A 282 5.61 0.12 18.82
N ASP A 283 5.04 0.78 17.82
CA ASP A 283 5.76 1.30 16.65
C ASP A 283 6.66 2.49 16.98
N CYS A 284 6.21 3.42 17.84
CA CYS A 284 7.04 4.53 18.31
C CYS A 284 8.26 4.04 19.09
N LEU A 285 8.07 3.05 19.97
CA LEU A 285 9.16 2.42 20.71
C LEU A 285 10.10 1.67 19.77
N ARG A 286 9.57 0.92 18.79
CA ARG A 286 10.36 0.21 17.79
C ARG A 286 11.29 1.14 17.03
N ARG A 287 10.76 2.24 16.49
CA ARG A 287 11.55 3.24 15.74
C ARG A 287 12.62 3.85 16.63
N SER A 288 12.25 4.21 17.86
CA SER A 288 13.17 4.81 18.82
C SER A 288 14.35 3.90 19.13
N ILE A 289 14.07 2.62 19.44
CA ILE A 289 15.09 1.63 19.81
C ILE A 289 15.97 1.24 18.63
N LYS A 290 15.42 1.28 17.41
CA LYS A 290 16.18 1.02 16.18
C LYS A 290 17.28 2.06 15.97
N ASP A 291 17.00 3.32 16.28
CA ASP A 291 17.93 4.44 16.08
C ASP A 291 18.83 4.67 17.31
N ARG A 292 18.27 4.58 18.51
CA ARG A 292 18.96 4.80 19.78
C ARG A 292 18.52 3.73 20.76
N THR A 293 19.47 2.98 21.29
CA THR A 293 19.30 1.91 22.28
C THR A 293 18.85 2.40 23.68
N THR A 294 18.33 3.62 23.78
CA THR A 294 17.99 4.32 25.01
C THR A 294 16.55 4.81 25.02
N CYS A 295 15.98 5.01 26.21
CA CYS A 295 14.63 5.54 26.36
C CYS A 295 14.50 6.95 25.74
N PRO A 296 13.49 7.23 24.90
CA PRO A 296 13.27 8.56 24.33
C PRO A 296 13.15 9.68 25.37
N MET A 297 12.56 9.37 26.53
CA MET A 297 12.29 10.36 27.58
C MET A 297 13.47 10.56 28.55
N CYS A 298 13.97 9.49 29.19
CA CYS A 298 15.03 9.62 30.20
C CYS A 298 16.44 9.28 29.70
N LYS A 299 16.61 8.85 28.45
CA LYS A 299 17.90 8.42 27.87
C LYS A 299 18.60 7.26 28.58
N GLN A 300 17.95 6.61 29.55
CA GLN A 300 18.46 5.40 30.18
C GLN A 300 18.52 4.26 29.16
N GLU A 301 19.57 3.43 29.24
CA GLU A 301 19.71 2.24 28.40
C GLU A 301 18.56 1.26 28.66
N LEU A 302 18.00 0.74 27.57
CA LEU A 302 16.90 -0.23 27.63
C LEU A 302 17.40 -1.69 27.63
N TRP A 303 18.71 -1.88 27.50
CA TRP A 303 19.40 -3.17 27.45
C TRP A 303 20.27 -3.29 28.70
N CYS A 304 19.71 -3.86 29.75
CA CYS A 304 20.45 -4.38 30.88
C CYS A 304 20.12 -5.86 31.02
#